data_AF-A0A388P2G5-F1
#
_entry.id   AF-A0A388P2G5-F1
#
_cell.length_a   1.000
_cell.length_b   1.000
_cell.length_c   1.000
_cell.angle_alpha   90.00
_cell.angle_beta   90.00
_cell.angle_gamma   90.00
#
_symmetry.space_group_name_H-M   'P 1'
#
loop_
_entity.id
_entity.type
_entity.pdbx_description
1 polymer ?
#
loop_
_entity_poly.entity_id
_entity_poly.type
_entity_poly.pdbx_seq_one_letter_code
_entity_poly.pdbx_strand_id
1 'polypeptide(L)'
;MRFLNQSPDFDLTYSDVFMVPSLSAVTSRLKVDLTTPDKIGTKIPLVVSNMTAIAGRRMAETVARRGGIVVLPQDIPLDIVENVVKFVKSRHSVIDTPITMHQDGTVGEALSLIYKRSHGAVIVVDEDDRPYGIFTEHDAVGFDRFAQIRNVMSREIFTLDESLTPQQMFERLTEARLSVAPVIGKSGKLLGVITRNGALRSTIYDPAVDKDGCLMIAAAVGVNADPATRAKNLAAMGVDVIVVDTAHGHQVRMLNVIEEVRQVVGKIPLVAGNVVTAAGTRDTINAGADIVKVGVGPGRCAPLE
;
A
#
# COMPACT_ATOMS: atom_id res chain seq x y z
N MET A 1 -21.69 20.21 -1.58
CA MET A 1 -20.96 21.22 -0.79
C MET A 1 -21.96 22.30 -0.38
N ARG A 2 -21.93 22.80 0.85
CA ARG A 2 -22.81 23.88 1.30
C ARG A 2 -21.96 25.11 1.55
N PHE A 3 -22.12 26.14 0.73
CA PHE A 3 -21.47 27.43 0.94
C PHE A 3 -22.22 28.22 2.01
N LEU A 4 -21.49 29.01 2.80
CA LEU A 4 -22.09 29.95 3.77
C LEU A 4 -22.75 31.14 3.06
N ASN A 5 -22.16 31.56 1.95
CA ASN A 5 -22.61 32.66 1.13
C ASN A 5 -23.17 32.12 -0.20
N GLN A 6 -23.40 33.02 -1.17
CA GLN A 6 -23.78 32.64 -2.53
C GLN A 6 -22.73 31.71 -3.14
N SER A 7 -23.19 30.80 -4.02
CA SER A 7 -22.28 29.94 -4.77
C SER A 7 -21.44 30.84 -5.69
N PRO A 8 -20.11 30.70 -5.71
CA PRO A 8 -19.27 31.53 -6.54
C PRO A 8 -19.50 31.25 -8.03
N ASP A 9 -19.39 32.29 -8.85
CA ASP A 9 -19.48 32.22 -10.31
C ASP A 9 -18.15 31.83 -10.98
N PHE A 10 -17.18 31.36 -10.18
CA PHE A 10 -15.83 30.98 -10.59
C PHE A 10 -15.41 29.66 -9.94
N ASP A 11 -14.44 28.98 -10.56
CA ASP A 11 -13.90 27.73 -10.07
C ASP A 11 -13.07 27.93 -8.80
N LEU A 12 -13.13 26.95 -7.88
CA LEU A 12 -12.42 26.96 -6.61
C LEU A 12 -11.39 25.83 -6.55
N THR A 13 -10.27 26.08 -5.89
CA THR A 13 -9.31 25.07 -5.44
C THR A 13 -9.28 24.97 -3.92
N TYR A 14 -8.45 24.07 -3.38
CA TYR A 14 -8.37 23.80 -1.94
C TYR A 14 -8.01 25.05 -1.11
N SER A 15 -7.17 25.93 -1.65
CA SER A 15 -6.71 27.14 -0.95
C SER A 15 -7.76 28.25 -0.87
N ASP A 16 -8.84 28.17 -1.66
CA ASP A 16 -9.88 29.22 -1.71
C ASP A 16 -10.94 29.03 -0.63
N VAL A 17 -10.96 27.88 0.05
CA VAL A 17 -12.01 27.50 1.00
C VAL A 17 -11.43 26.96 2.31
N PHE A 18 -12.23 27.05 3.37
CA PHE A 18 -11.94 26.38 4.64
C PHE A 18 -13.20 25.70 5.19
N MET A 19 -13.01 24.68 6.02
CA MET A 19 -14.13 23.99 6.69
C MET A 19 -14.58 24.77 7.91
N VAL A 20 -15.86 25.16 7.92
CA VAL A 20 -16.46 25.90 9.04
C VAL A 20 -16.82 24.89 10.15
N PRO A 21 -16.30 25.07 11.39
CA PRO A 21 -16.66 24.21 12.50
C PRO A 21 -18.18 24.21 12.75
N SER A 22 -18.74 23.03 13.00
CA SER A 22 -20.15 22.84 13.32
C SER A 22 -20.29 22.03 14.60
N LEU A 23 -21.47 22.08 15.24
CA LEU A 23 -21.78 21.29 16.42
C LEU A 23 -21.49 19.80 16.15
N SER A 24 -20.74 19.16 17.05
CA SER A 24 -20.38 17.75 16.96
C SER A 24 -20.59 17.05 18.30
N ALA A 25 -21.23 15.88 18.26
CA ALA A 25 -21.39 14.99 19.42
C ALA A 25 -20.23 13.98 19.54
N VAL A 26 -19.21 14.05 18.68
CA VAL A 26 -18.08 13.13 18.69
C VAL A 26 -17.21 13.39 19.92
N THR A 27 -17.17 12.42 20.84
CA THR A 27 -16.47 12.57 22.13
C THR A 27 -14.96 12.28 22.06
N SER A 28 -14.49 11.63 21.00
CA SER A 28 -13.07 11.30 20.80
C SER A 28 -12.75 11.16 19.32
N ARG A 29 -11.58 11.63 18.92
CA ARG A 29 -11.06 11.48 17.55
C ARG A 29 -10.95 10.02 17.10
N LEU A 30 -10.77 9.08 18.03
CA LEU A 30 -10.67 7.65 17.75
C LEU A 30 -12.01 7.01 17.36
N LYS A 31 -13.13 7.71 17.55
CA LYS A 31 -14.47 7.23 17.15
C LYS A 31 -14.88 7.68 15.75
N VAL A 32 -14.02 8.42 15.04
CA VAL A 32 -14.29 8.84 13.66
C VAL A 32 -14.00 7.65 12.75
N ASP A 33 -15.05 7.16 12.08
CA ASP A 33 -14.91 6.12 11.06
C ASP A 33 -14.40 6.74 9.76
N LEU A 34 -13.30 6.18 9.26
CA LEU A 34 -12.64 6.59 8.01
C LEU A 34 -12.87 5.57 6.88
N THR A 35 -13.67 4.53 7.12
CA THR A 35 -13.99 3.50 6.13
C THR A 35 -14.64 4.13 4.91
N THR A 36 -14.18 3.74 3.73
CA THR A 36 -14.71 4.29 2.47
C THR A 36 -16.05 3.63 2.13
N PRO A 37 -17.04 4.40 1.63
CA PRO A 37 -18.36 3.86 1.26
C PRO A 37 -18.35 3.15 -0.10
N ASP A 38 -17.23 3.15 -0.82
CA ASP A 38 -17.04 2.59 -2.16
C ASP A 38 -17.02 1.05 -2.21
N LYS A 39 -17.09 0.39 -1.06
CA LYS A 39 -17.15 -1.07 -0.90
C LYS A 39 -15.96 -1.82 -1.49
N ILE A 40 -14.83 -1.14 -1.75
CA ILE A 40 -13.59 -1.80 -2.15
C ILE A 40 -13.07 -2.68 -0.99
N GLY A 41 -13.19 -2.20 0.25
CA GLY A 41 -12.62 -2.88 1.43
C GLY A 41 -11.53 -2.07 2.13
N THR A 42 -11.21 -0.87 1.62
CA THR A 42 -10.33 0.09 2.30
C THR A 42 -10.93 0.63 3.59
N LYS A 43 -10.07 0.84 4.58
CA LYS A 43 -10.40 1.27 5.95
C LYS A 43 -10.08 2.74 6.19
N ILE A 44 -9.32 3.34 5.28
CA ILE A 44 -9.01 4.77 5.26
C ILE A 44 -9.17 5.31 3.83
N PRO A 45 -9.48 6.60 3.63
CA PRO A 45 -9.71 7.19 2.32
C PRO A 45 -8.39 7.58 1.64
N LEU A 46 -7.41 6.68 1.64
CA LEU A 46 -6.10 6.89 1.03
C LEU A 46 -5.85 5.89 -0.11
N VAL A 47 -5.72 6.43 -1.32
CA VAL A 47 -5.36 5.70 -2.54
C VAL A 47 -4.03 6.25 -3.04
N VAL A 48 -3.05 5.38 -3.24
CA VAL A 48 -1.76 5.78 -3.83
C VAL A 48 -1.86 5.78 -5.35
N SER A 49 -1.42 6.89 -5.93
CA SER A 49 -1.42 7.14 -7.37
C SER A 49 -0.61 6.11 -8.16
N ASN A 50 -1.11 5.77 -9.35
CA ASN A 50 -0.56 4.83 -10.33
C ASN A 50 0.65 5.37 -11.11
N MET A 51 1.56 6.04 -10.41
CA MET A 51 2.80 6.58 -10.98
C MET A 51 3.98 5.66 -10.68
N THR A 52 4.84 5.41 -11.68
CA THR A 52 6.00 4.51 -11.56
C THR A 52 6.99 4.91 -10.45
N ALA A 53 7.11 6.21 -10.16
CA ALA A 53 7.95 6.71 -9.08
C ALA A 53 7.35 6.54 -7.66
N ILE A 54 6.06 6.17 -7.55
CA ILE A 54 5.30 6.17 -6.30
C ILE A 54 4.80 4.76 -5.97
N ALA A 55 4.16 4.10 -6.93
CA ALA A 55 3.53 2.81 -6.76
C ALA A 55 4.49 1.66 -7.09
N GLY A 56 4.62 0.74 -6.13
CA GLY A 56 5.41 -0.47 -6.28
C GLY A 56 5.17 -1.42 -5.11
N ARG A 57 5.75 -2.62 -5.17
CA ARG A 57 5.47 -3.71 -4.21
C ARG A 57 5.57 -3.30 -2.74
N ARG A 58 6.59 -2.50 -2.39
CA ARG A 58 6.82 -2.04 -1.01
C ARG A 58 5.75 -1.07 -0.54
N MET A 59 5.36 -0.13 -1.42
CA MET A 59 4.30 0.83 -1.14
C MET A 59 2.96 0.10 -0.98
N ALA A 60 2.69 -0.87 -1.86
CA ALA A 60 1.47 -1.68 -1.85
C ALA A 60 1.27 -2.42 -0.53
N GLU A 61 2.23 -3.25 -0.09
CA GLU A 61 2.10 -3.94 1.20
C GLU A 61 1.98 -2.96 2.37
N THR A 62 2.74 -1.85 2.37
CA THR A 62 2.79 -0.93 3.52
C THR A 62 1.47 -0.17 3.69
N VAL A 63 0.90 0.30 2.58
CA VAL A 63 -0.35 1.07 2.57
C VAL A 63 -1.53 0.15 2.85
N ALA A 64 -1.55 -1.05 2.24
CA ALA A 64 -2.59 -2.04 2.49
C ALA A 64 -2.63 -2.46 3.95
N ARG A 65 -1.49 -2.67 4.63
CA ARG A 65 -1.43 -2.92 6.09
C ARG A 65 -2.02 -1.80 6.94
N ARG A 66 -2.19 -0.59 6.40
CA ARG A 66 -2.77 0.57 7.09
C ARG A 66 -4.18 0.90 6.60
N GLY A 67 -4.77 0.05 5.77
CA GLY A 67 -6.15 0.21 5.32
C GLY A 67 -6.34 0.98 4.03
N GLY A 68 -5.26 1.44 3.38
CA GLY A 68 -5.34 2.10 2.08
C GLY A 68 -5.17 1.10 0.93
N ILE A 69 -5.09 1.61 -0.29
CA ILE A 69 -4.80 0.79 -1.48
C ILE A 69 -3.81 1.49 -2.41
N VAL A 70 -3.05 0.71 -3.18
CA VAL A 70 -2.10 1.21 -4.17
C VAL A 70 -2.53 0.73 -5.55
N VAL A 71 -2.54 1.65 -6.51
CA VAL A 71 -2.81 1.34 -7.91
C VAL A 71 -1.47 1.19 -8.64
N LEU A 72 -1.23 0.04 -9.28
CA LEU A 72 -0.04 -0.16 -10.12
C LEU A 72 -0.18 0.61 -11.45
N PRO A 73 0.92 1.20 -11.97
CA PRO A 73 0.94 1.86 -13.27
C PRO A 73 0.55 0.95 -14.43
N GLN A 74 -0.06 1.54 -15.46
CA GLN A 74 -0.54 0.83 -16.65
C GLN A 74 0.58 0.29 -17.56
N ASP A 75 1.78 0.89 -17.52
CA ASP A 75 2.88 0.57 -18.43
C ASP A 75 3.82 -0.54 -17.92
N ILE A 76 3.49 -1.16 -16.79
CA ILE A 76 4.30 -2.26 -16.25
C ILE A 76 4.01 -3.55 -17.03
N PRO A 77 5.05 -4.29 -17.47
CA PRO A 77 4.90 -5.62 -18.06
C PRO A 77 4.09 -6.59 -17.18
N LEU A 78 3.26 -7.42 -17.79
CA LEU A 78 2.32 -8.30 -17.08
C LEU A 78 3.00 -9.33 -16.17
N ASP A 79 4.16 -9.85 -16.57
CA ASP A 79 4.99 -10.75 -15.76
C ASP A 79 5.50 -10.06 -14.48
N ILE A 80 5.87 -8.78 -14.58
CA ILE A 80 6.28 -7.99 -13.42
C ILE A 80 5.07 -7.72 -12.53
N VAL A 81 3.91 -7.36 -13.09
CA VAL A 81 2.68 -7.15 -12.31
C VAL A 81 2.29 -8.41 -11.55
N GLU A 82 2.32 -9.57 -12.21
CA GLU A 82 2.00 -10.85 -11.58
C GLU A 82 2.91 -11.12 -10.37
N ASN A 83 4.22 -10.91 -10.52
CA ASN A 83 5.18 -11.04 -9.44
C ASN A 83 4.89 -10.07 -8.28
N VAL A 84 4.49 -8.83 -8.58
CA VAL A 84 4.14 -7.83 -7.56
C VAL A 84 2.85 -8.22 -6.83
N VAL A 85 1.82 -8.67 -7.56
CA VAL A 85 0.55 -9.10 -6.96
C VAL A 85 0.77 -10.33 -6.08
N LYS A 86 1.42 -11.38 -6.60
CA LYS A 86 1.82 -12.56 -5.81
C LYS A 86 2.61 -12.16 -4.56
N PHE A 87 3.56 -11.24 -4.72
CA PHE A 87 4.35 -10.75 -3.61
C PHE A 87 3.47 -10.08 -2.55
N VAL A 88 2.54 -9.19 -2.91
CA VAL A 88 1.68 -8.46 -1.95
C VAL A 88 0.70 -9.40 -1.28
N LYS A 89 0.06 -10.29 -2.05
CA LYS A 89 -0.90 -11.28 -1.54
C LYS A 89 -0.27 -12.26 -0.55
N SER A 90 1.01 -12.56 -0.70
CA SER A 90 1.74 -13.45 0.22
C SER A 90 2.25 -12.78 1.49
N ARG A 91 2.03 -11.47 1.70
CA ARG A 91 2.56 -10.77 2.89
C ARG A 91 1.61 -10.88 4.07
N HIS A 92 2.20 -10.91 5.26
CA HIS A 92 1.46 -10.80 6.51
C HIS A 92 0.77 -9.42 6.64
N SER A 93 -0.46 -9.42 7.14
CA SER A 93 -1.29 -8.21 7.28
C SER A 93 -0.86 -7.29 8.44
N VAL A 94 -0.14 -7.83 9.41
CA VAL A 94 0.32 -7.10 10.61
C VAL A 94 1.85 -6.95 10.68
N ILE A 95 2.59 -7.97 10.24
CA ILE A 95 4.03 -8.09 10.47
C ILE A 95 4.72 -7.54 9.22
N ASP A 96 5.72 -6.70 9.42
CA ASP A 96 6.44 -6.09 8.33
C ASP A 96 7.38 -7.09 7.66
N THR A 97 7.52 -6.95 6.35
CA THR A 97 8.40 -7.80 5.54
C THR A 97 9.85 -7.57 5.97
N PRO A 98 10.58 -8.61 6.38
CA PRO A 98 11.93 -8.46 6.90
C PRO A 98 12.91 -8.10 5.78
N ILE A 99 14.04 -7.51 6.17
CA ILE A 99 15.27 -7.56 5.38
C ILE A 99 16.09 -8.70 5.94
N THR A 100 16.46 -9.66 5.09
CA THR A 100 17.25 -10.82 5.49
C THR A 100 18.58 -10.88 4.74
N MET A 101 19.56 -11.53 5.36
CA MET A 101 20.79 -11.97 4.70
C MET A 101 21.40 -13.17 5.42
N HIS A 102 22.30 -13.88 4.74
CA HIS A 102 23.10 -14.93 5.36
C HIS A 102 24.27 -14.35 6.16
N GLN A 103 24.78 -15.15 7.09
CA GLN A 103 25.86 -14.77 8.02
C GLN A 103 27.20 -14.43 7.34
N ASP A 104 27.40 -14.85 6.09
CA ASP A 104 28.61 -14.59 5.30
C ASP A 104 28.53 -13.27 4.49
N GLY A 105 27.40 -12.56 4.62
CA GLY A 105 27.25 -11.21 4.09
C GLY A 105 28.17 -10.21 4.79
N THR A 106 28.38 -9.07 4.13
CA THR A 106 29.24 -7.99 4.66
C THR A 106 28.44 -6.89 5.35
N VAL A 107 29.10 -6.13 6.23
CA VAL A 107 28.54 -4.90 6.81
C VAL A 107 28.12 -3.92 5.72
N GLY A 108 28.92 -3.77 4.65
CA GLY A 108 28.59 -2.91 3.52
C GLY A 108 27.29 -3.30 2.80
N GLU A 109 27.08 -4.59 2.56
CA GLU A 109 25.81 -5.09 2.01
C GLU A 109 24.64 -4.81 2.95
N ALA A 110 24.80 -5.06 4.25
CA ALA A 110 23.75 -4.83 5.24
C ALA A 110 23.33 -3.36 5.29
N LEU A 111 24.30 -2.44 5.30
CA LEU A 111 24.07 -0.99 5.24
C LEU A 111 23.39 -0.55 3.93
N SER A 112 23.66 -1.22 2.81
CA SER A 112 22.96 -0.96 1.54
C SER A 112 21.50 -1.41 1.55
N LEU A 113 21.16 -2.38 2.41
CA LEU A 113 19.82 -2.93 2.51
C LEU A 113 18.99 -2.26 3.60
N ILE A 114 19.60 -1.78 4.69
CA ILE A 114 18.90 -1.36 5.92
C ILE A 114 17.80 -0.31 5.67
N TYR A 115 18.05 0.62 4.73
CA TYR A 115 17.11 1.67 4.33
C TYR A 115 16.10 1.25 3.26
N LYS A 116 16.17 0.01 2.77
CA LYS A 116 15.13 -0.59 1.94
C LYS A 116 13.87 -0.93 2.74
N ARG A 117 13.82 -0.70 4.05
CA ARG A 117 12.62 -0.76 4.88
C ARG A 117 12.73 0.24 6.03
N SER A 118 11.60 0.64 6.60
CA SER A 118 11.56 1.65 7.67
C SER A 118 11.92 1.11 9.06
N HIS A 119 12.03 -0.22 9.22
CA HIS A 119 12.36 -0.83 10.51
C HIS A 119 13.85 -0.78 10.86
N GLY A 120 14.72 -0.43 9.90
CA GLY A 120 16.14 -0.14 10.17
C GLY A 120 16.93 -1.31 10.76
N ALA A 121 16.59 -2.54 10.38
CA ALA A 121 17.25 -3.74 10.88
C ALA A 121 17.37 -4.79 9.79
N VAL A 122 18.45 -5.56 9.84
CA VAL A 122 18.69 -6.73 8.99
C VAL A 122 18.67 -7.96 9.89
N ILE A 123 17.84 -8.94 9.55
CA ILE A 123 17.78 -10.21 10.25
C ILE A 123 18.74 -11.17 9.55
N VAL A 124 19.76 -11.60 10.27
CA VAL A 124 20.67 -12.62 9.78
C VAL A 124 20.01 -13.96 10.01
N VAL A 125 19.90 -14.77 8.96
CA VAL A 125 19.22 -16.08 8.99
C VAL A 125 20.19 -17.22 8.73
N ASP A 126 19.85 -18.40 9.24
CA ASP A 126 20.55 -19.66 8.93
C ASP A 126 20.03 -20.29 7.62
N GLU A 127 20.54 -21.48 7.29
CA GLU A 127 20.14 -22.25 6.10
C GLU A 127 18.66 -22.68 6.10
N ASP A 128 18.01 -22.68 7.27
CA ASP A 128 16.61 -23.07 7.46
C ASP A 128 15.66 -21.86 7.51
N ASP A 129 16.14 -20.64 7.25
CA ASP A 129 15.44 -19.35 7.42
C ASP A 129 15.06 -19.02 8.87
N ARG A 130 15.80 -19.56 9.86
CA ARG A 130 15.61 -19.18 11.27
C ARG A 130 16.47 -17.96 11.62
N PRO A 131 15.97 -17.03 12.46
CA PRO A 131 16.77 -15.90 12.92
C PRO A 131 18.00 -16.37 13.70
N TYR A 132 19.18 -16.03 13.19
CA TYR A 132 20.49 -16.35 13.76
C TYR A 132 21.22 -15.11 14.33
N GLY A 133 20.88 -13.91 13.83
CA GLY A 133 21.29 -12.66 14.44
C GLY A 133 20.44 -11.48 14.00
N ILE A 134 20.66 -10.33 14.64
CA ILE A 134 20.09 -9.05 14.22
C ILE A 134 21.20 -8.00 14.11
N PHE A 135 21.14 -7.22 13.04
CA PHE A 135 22.07 -6.13 12.77
C PHE A 135 21.31 -4.82 12.54
N THR A 136 21.80 -3.76 13.16
CA THR A 136 21.33 -2.39 13.01
C THR A 136 22.49 -1.48 12.64
N GLU A 137 22.19 -0.24 12.24
CA GLU A 137 23.23 0.72 11.87
C GLU A 137 24.18 1.04 13.03
N HIS A 138 23.71 0.98 14.27
CA HIS A 138 24.54 1.19 15.46
C HIS A 138 25.64 0.13 15.58
N ASP A 139 25.38 -1.09 15.15
CA ASP A 139 26.34 -2.20 15.21
C ASP A 139 27.48 -2.01 14.20
N ALA A 140 27.30 -1.19 13.16
CA ALA A 140 28.33 -0.88 12.18
C ALA A 140 29.48 -0.01 12.74
N VAL A 141 29.26 0.65 13.88
CA VAL A 141 30.23 1.61 14.44
C VAL A 141 31.51 0.89 14.85
N GLY A 142 32.65 1.34 14.31
CA GLY A 142 33.96 0.76 14.61
C GLY A 142 34.33 -0.45 13.76
N PHE A 143 33.48 -0.86 12.81
CA PHE A 143 33.77 -1.93 11.87
C PHE A 143 33.93 -1.40 10.44
N ASP A 144 34.85 -2.01 9.70
CA ASP A 144 35.00 -1.75 8.28
C ASP A 144 33.87 -2.42 7.47
N ARG A 145 33.57 -1.87 6.29
CA ARG A 145 32.48 -2.34 5.41
C ARG A 145 32.71 -3.75 4.87
N PHE A 146 33.95 -4.21 4.79
CA PHE A 146 34.28 -5.57 4.35
C PHE A 146 34.20 -6.59 5.49
N ALA A 147 34.00 -6.15 6.74
CA ALA A 147 33.80 -7.06 7.87
C ALA A 147 32.56 -7.93 7.64
N GLN A 148 32.68 -9.18 8.05
CA GLN A 148 31.62 -10.19 7.95
C GLN A 148 30.57 -9.94 9.03
N ILE A 149 29.29 -9.98 8.66
CA ILE A 149 28.21 -9.60 9.57
C ILE A 149 28.11 -10.52 10.79
N ARG A 150 28.49 -11.80 10.66
CA ARG A 150 28.56 -12.77 11.77
C ARG A 150 29.47 -12.39 12.94
N ASN A 151 30.40 -11.46 12.70
CA ASN A 151 31.34 -10.93 13.69
C ASN A 151 30.86 -9.61 14.33
N VAL A 152 29.78 -9.02 13.80
CA VAL A 152 29.31 -7.66 14.14
C VAL A 152 27.88 -7.66 14.68
N MET A 153 27.01 -8.53 14.14
CA MET A 153 25.61 -8.64 14.57
C MET A 153 25.46 -9.02 16.04
N SER A 154 24.33 -8.65 16.63
CA SER A 154 23.91 -9.20 17.91
C SER A 154 23.38 -10.63 17.74
N ARG A 155 23.93 -11.55 18.55
CA ARG A 155 23.46 -12.96 18.64
C ARG A 155 22.40 -13.16 19.71
N GLU A 156 22.23 -12.20 20.62
CA GLU A 156 21.17 -12.22 21.62
C GLU A 156 19.88 -11.70 21.00
N ILE A 157 19.19 -12.58 20.28
CA ILE A 157 17.97 -12.23 19.57
C ILE A 157 16.77 -12.40 20.50
N PHE A 158 16.07 -11.31 20.76
CA PHE A 158 14.73 -11.36 21.31
C PHE A 158 13.73 -11.57 20.17
N THR A 159 13.06 -12.71 20.16
CA THR A 159 12.03 -13.05 19.15
C THR A 159 10.63 -13.01 19.76
N LEU A 160 9.64 -12.78 18.90
CA LEU A 160 8.22 -12.82 19.24
C LEU A 160 7.53 -13.96 18.47
N ASP A 161 6.49 -14.55 19.06
CA ASP A 161 5.68 -15.58 18.41
C ASP A 161 4.54 -14.96 17.60
N GLU A 162 4.18 -15.59 16.47
CA GLU A 162 3.07 -15.18 15.62
C GLU A 162 1.70 -15.17 16.32
N SER A 163 1.52 -15.91 17.41
CA SER A 163 0.27 -15.98 18.16
C SER A 163 -0.05 -14.72 18.96
N LEU A 164 0.94 -13.82 19.15
CA LEU A 164 0.76 -12.62 19.95
C LEU A 164 -0.08 -11.58 19.20
N THR A 165 -0.96 -10.89 19.92
CA THR A 165 -1.68 -9.73 19.39
C THR A 165 -0.72 -8.54 19.20
N PRO A 166 -1.04 -7.57 18.32
CA PRO A 166 -0.23 -6.36 18.17
C PRO A 166 0.00 -5.63 19.50
N GLN A 167 -1.00 -5.60 20.39
CA GLN A 167 -0.88 -4.99 21.70
C GLN A 167 0.14 -5.74 22.57
N GLN A 168 0.07 -7.07 22.65
CA GLN A 168 1.04 -7.87 23.40
C GLN A 168 2.46 -7.73 22.82
N MET A 169 2.61 -7.71 21.49
CA MET A 169 3.90 -7.47 20.85
C MET A 169 4.47 -6.09 21.23
N PHE A 170 3.63 -5.05 21.28
CA PHE A 170 4.03 -3.71 21.73
C PHE A 170 4.51 -3.70 23.19
N GLU A 171 3.77 -4.35 24.08
CA GLU A 171 4.09 -4.44 25.51
C GLU A 171 5.44 -5.17 25.71
N ARG A 172 5.63 -6.34 25.07
CA ARG A 172 6.88 -7.10 25.13
C ARG A 172 8.10 -6.31 24.62
N LEU A 173 7.95 -5.60 23.50
CA LEU A 173 9.01 -4.73 22.99
C LEU A 173 9.32 -3.54 23.91
N THR A 174 8.31 -3.06 24.64
CA THR A 174 8.46 -1.95 25.59
C THR A 174 9.18 -2.41 26.85
N GLU A 175 8.80 -3.56 27.40
CA GLU A 175 9.46 -4.20 28.55
C GLU A 175 10.93 -4.52 28.25
N ALA A 176 11.20 -5.12 27.09
CA ALA A 176 12.56 -5.42 26.63
C ALA A 176 13.35 -4.18 26.19
N ARG A 177 12.72 -3.00 26.12
CA ARG A 177 13.30 -1.74 25.61
C ARG A 177 13.82 -1.81 24.17
N LEU A 178 13.28 -2.72 23.36
CA LEU A 178 13.67 -2.92 21.96
C LEU A 178 12.75 -2.16 21.00
N SER A 179 13.32 -1.58 19.94
CA SER A 179 12.57 -0.87 18.91
C SER A 179 11.96 -1.81 17.84
N VAL A 180 12.59 -2.97 17.64
CA VAL A 180 12.26 -3.97 16.61
C VAL A 180 12.61 -5.37 17.11
N ALA A 181 11.82 -6.36 16.73
CA ALA A 181 12.13 -7.77 16.94
C ALA A 181 11.70 -8.62 15.73
N PRO A 182 12.42 -9.72 15.43
CA PRO A 182 11.92 -10.76 14.55
C PRO A 182 10.68 -11.43 15.13
N VAL A 183 9.73 -11.75 14.26
CA VAL A 183 8.57 -12.58 14.59
C VAL A 183 8.76 -13.93 13.90
N ILE A 184 8.64 -15.00 14.67
CA ILE A 184 8.80 -16.38 14.20
C ILE A 184 7.45 -17.09 14.18
N GLY A 185 7.28 -17.99 13.21
CA GLY A 185 6.14 -18.91 13.19
C GLY A 185 6.41 -20.17 14.02
N LYS A 186 5.42 -21.07 14.10
CA LYS A 186 5.51 -22.34 14.86
C LYS A 186 6.71 -23.22 14.55
N SER A 187 7.28 -23.16 13.34
CA SER A 187 8.46 -23.93 12.93
C SER A 187 9.80 -23.30 13.37
N GLY A 188 9.75 -22.14 14.04
CA GLY A 188 10.92 -21.32 14.38
C GLY A 188 11.48 -20.52 13.19
N LYS A 189 10.87 -20.62 12.01
CA LYS A 189 11.26 -19.85 10.84
C LYS A 189 10.80 -18.40 10.95
N LEU A 190 11.59 -17.49 10.37
CA LEU A 190 11.29 -16.07 10.32
C LEU A 190 10.02 -15.81 9.49
N LEU A 191 9.01 -15.24 10.13
CA LEU A 191 7.79 -14.77 9.47
C LEU A 191 7.93 -13.31 9.02
N GLY A 192 8.57 -12.48 9.85
CA GLY A 192 8.89 -11.10 9.52
C GLY A 192 9.46 -10.33 10.70
N VAL A 193 9.31 -9.01 10.69
CA VAL A 193 9.71 -8.15 11.83
C VAL A 193 8.55 -7.30 12.29
N ILE A 194 8.56 -6.95 13.57
CA ILE A 194 7.65 -5.95 14.10
C ILE A 194 8.41 -4.89 14.89
N THR A 195 8.08 -3.63 14.63
CA THR A 195 8.60 -2.50 15.38
C THR A 195 7.60 -2.07 16.43
N ARG A 196 8.05 -1.37 17.47
CA ARG A 196 7.15 -0.79 18.48
C ARG A 196 6.09 0.12 17.84
N ASN A 197 6.50 0.97 16.91
CA ASN A 197 5.58 1.82 16.14
C ASN A 197 4.66 1.02 15.22
N GLY A 198 5.15 -0.07 14.62
CA GLY A 198 4.37 -0.96 13.77
C GLY A 198 3.28 -1.71 14.55
N ALA A 199 3.62 -2.20 15.74
CA ALA A 199 2.69 -2.84 16.66
C ALA A 199 1.60 -1.87 17.10
N LEU A 200 1.97 -0.66 17.54
CA LEU A 200 1.02 0.39 17.91
C LEU A 200 0.12 0.79 16.75
N ARG A 201 0.66 0.99 15.54
CA ARG A 201 -0.16 1.33 14.37
C ARG A 201 -1.16 0.24 14.02
N SER A 202 -0.82 -1.01 14.29
CA SER A 202 -1.71 -2.16 14.02
C SER A 202 -2.79 -2.35 15.10
N THR A 203 -2.80 -1.54 16.16
CA THR A 203 -3.96 -1.39 17.06
C THR A 203 -4.89 -0.25 16.67
N ILE A 204 -4.47 0.61 15.73
CA ILE A 204 -5.20 1.80 15.28
C ILE A 204 -5.78 1.59 13.88
N TYR A 205 -5.02 0.95 12.99
CA TYR A 205 -5.40 0.74 11.60
C TYR A 205 -5.68 -0.73 11.33
N ASP A 206 -6.83 -0.98 10.72
CA ASP A 206 -7.15 -2.27 10.13
C ASP A 206 -6.56 -2.37 8.72
N PRO A 207 -6.01 -3.53 8.33
CA PRO A 207 -5.51 -3.74 6.98
C PRO A 207 -6.66 -3.80 5.96
N ALA A 208 -6.39 -3.31 4.75
CA ALA A 208 -7.24 -3.53 3.58
C ALA A 208 -6.91 -4.91 3.01
N VAL A 209 -7.86 -5.84 3.17
CA VAL A 209 -7.72 -7.24 2.75
C VAL A 209 -8.87 -7.64 1.85
N ASP A 210 -8.59 -8.56 0.93
CA ASP A 210 -9.60 -9.20 0.10
C ASP A 210 -10.41 -10.23 0.91
N LYS A 211 -11.32 -10.92 0.20
CA LYS A 211 -12.18 -11.97 0.78
C LYS A 211 -11.41 -13.16 1.37
N ASP A 212 -10.17 -13.38 0.94
CA ASP A 212 -9.30 -14.48 1.37
C ASP A 212 -8.36 -14.04 2.50
N GLY A 213 -8.45 -12.77 2.93
CA GLY A 213 -7.62 -12.19 3.99
C GLY A 213 -6.24 -11.70 3.51
N CYS A 214 -5.98 -11.69 2.20
CA CYS A 214 -4.74 -11.23 1.61
C CYS A 214 -4.77 -9.71 1.38
N LEU A 215 -3.61 -9.05 1.51
CA LEU A 215 -3.52 -7.59 1.29
C LEU A 215 -4.01 -7.18 -0.10
N MET A 216 -4.76 -6.08 -0.16
CA MET A 216 -5.33 -5.59 -1.41
C MET A 216 -4.32 -4.83 -2.29
N ILE A 217 -4.50 -4.92 -3.61
CA ILE A 217 -3.76 -4.17 -4.62
C ILE A 217 -4.63 -3.91 -5.86
N ALA A 218 -4.48 -2.72 -6.43
CA ALA A 218 -5.16 -2.31 -7.65
C ALA A 218 -4.18 -2.20 -8.82
N ALA A 219 -4.67 -2.20 -10.06
CA ALA A 219 -3.84 -1.97 -11.24
C ALA A 219 -4.56 -1.11 -12.28
N ALA A 220 -3.80 -0.21 -12.92
CA ALA A 220 -4.31 0.65 -13.97
C ALA A 220 -4.27 -0.03 -15.34
N VAL A 221 -5.25 0.32 -16.17
CA VAL A 221 -5.39 -0.10 -17.56
C VAL A 221 -5.61 1.15 -18.40
N GLY A 222 -4.79 1.31 -19.45
CA GLY A 222 -4.96 2.39 -20.41
C GLY A 222 -6.07 2.12 -21.40
N VAL A 223 -6.37 3.14 -22.21
CA VAL A 223 -7.40 3.04 -23.28
C VAL A 223 -6.84 2.60 -24.65
N ASN A 224 -5.52 2.40 -24.73
CA ASN A 224 -4.81 2.08 -25.96
C ASN A 224 -4.49 0.57 -26.08
N ALA A 225 -4.28 0.10 -27.31
CA ALA A 225 -4.06 -1.31 -27.66
C ALA A 225 -5.27 -2.22 -27.36
N ASP A 226 -5.16 -3.11 -26.38
CA ASP A 226 -6.17 -4.12 -26.02
C ASP A 226 -6.45 -4.09 -24.50
N PRO A 227 -7.32 -3.16 -24.05
CA PRO A 227 -7.60 -2.96 -22.63
C PRO A 227 -8.37 -4.11 -22.00
N ALA A 228 -9.29 -4.74 -22.74
CA ALA A 228 -10.09 -5.85 -22.24
C ALA A 228 -9.21 -7.07 -21.94
N THR A 229 -8.33 -7.47 -22.86
CA THR A 229 -7.40 -8.59 -22.62
C THR A 229 -6.47 -8.28 -21.45
N ARG A 230 -5.94 -7.06 -21.37
CA ARG A 230 -5.09 -6.66 -20.24
C ARG A 230 -5.84 -6.74 -18.91
N ALA A 231 -7.05 -6.20 -18.83
CA ALA A 231 -7.87 -6.24 -17.62
C ALA A 231 -8.24 -7.68 -17.21
N LYS A 232 -8.55 -8.55 -18.17
CA LYS A 232 -8.79 -9.98 -17.94
C LYS A 232 -7.58 -10.68 -17.34
N ASN A 233 -6.38 -10.41 -17.87
CA ASN A 233 -5.14 -10.98 -17.33
C ASN A 233 -4.86 -10.48 -15.91
N LEU A 234 -5.04 -9.18 -15.65
CA LEU A 234 -4.88 -8.61 -14.30
C LEU A 234 -5.87 -9.21 -13.30
N ALA A 235 -7.13 -9.40 -13.70
CA ALA A 235 -8.14 -10.08 -12.90
C ALA A 235 -7.72 -11.51 -12.56
N ALA A 236 -7.19 -12.26 -13.53
CA ALA A 236 -6.70 -13.62 -13.32
C ALA A 236 -5.48 -13.69 -12.38
N MET A 237 -4.69 -12.62 -12.29
CA MET A 237 -3.56 -12.52 -11.36
C MET A 237 -3.97 -12.23 -9.91
N GLY A 238 -5.25 -11.91 -9.66
CA GLY A 238 -5.75 -11.57 -8.32
C GLY A 238 -5.63 -10.09 -7.96
N VAL A 239 -5.66 -9.19 -8.96
CA VAL A 239 -5.85 -7.76 -8.72
C VAL A 239 -7.27 -7.50 -8.21
N ASP A 240 -7.41 -6.71 -7.15
CA ASP A 240 -8.68 -6.50 -6.45
C ASP A 240 -9.53 -5.38 -7.05
N VAL A 241 -8.89 -4.41 -7.71
CA VAL A 241 -9.55 -3.24 -8.32
C VAL A 241 -8.87 -2.91 -9.63
N ILE A 242 -9.66 -2.74 -10.68
CA ILE A 242 -9.18 -2.31 -11.99
C ILE A 242 -9.46 -0.82 -12.16
N VAL A 243 -8.45 -0.07 -12.57
CA VAL A 243 -8.54 1.38 -12.77
C VAL A 243 -8.33 1.70 -14.25
N VAL A 244 -9.39 2.00 -14.98
CA VAL A 244 -9.26 2.51 -16.35
C VAL A 244 -8.89 3.98 -16.26
N ASP A 245 -7.68 4.31 -16.71
CA ASP A 245 -7.08 5.63 -16.52
C ASP A 245 -6.61 6.27 -17.82
N THR A 246 -7.08 7.48 -18.08
CA THR A 246 -6.64 8.33 -19.18
C THR A 246 -6.72 9.80 -18.78
N ALA A 247 -5.91 10.65 -19.43
CA ALA A 247 -5.87 12.08 -19.15
C ALA A 247 -7.24 12.77 -19.39
N HIS A 248 -7.93 12.39 -20.47
CA HIS A 248 -9.28 12.87 -20.78
C HIS A 248 -10.26 11.70 -20.86
N GLY A 249 -11.02 11.49 -19.80
CA GLY A 249 -11.94 10.35 -19.65
C GLY A 249 -13.31 10.53 -20.28
N HIS A 250 -13.76 11.76 -20.57
CA HIS A 250 -15.08 12.00 -21.16
C HIS A 250 -15.03 11.96 -22.70
N GLN A 251 -14.55 10.84 -23.25
CA GLN A 251 -14.46 10.59 -24.68
C GLN A 251 -15.11 9.26 -25.06
N VAL A 252 -15.70 9.16 -26.25
CA VAL A 252 -16.43 7.97 -26.72
C VAL A 252 -15.60 6.68 -26.57
N ARG A 253 -14.31 6.74 -26.94
CA ARG A 253 -13.40 5.61 -26.80
C ARG A 253 -13.27 5.13 -25.34
N MET A 254 -13.21 6.03 -24.37
CA MET A 254 -13.10 5.67 -22.96
C MET A 254 -14.36 4.96 -22.49
N LEU A 255 -15.55 5.46 -22.86
CA LEU A 255 -16.82 4.83 -22.50
C LEU A 255 -16.91 3.40 -23.05
N ASN A 256 -16.54 3.20 -24.33
CA ASN A 256 -16.50 1.87 -24.94
C ASN A 256 -15.51 0.95 -24.19
N VAL A 257 -14.33 1.46 -23.82
CA VAL A 257 -13.34 0.67 -23.07
C VAL A 257 -13.85 0.28 -21.69
N ILE A 258 -14.59 1.16 -20.99
CA ILE A 258 -15.20 0.83 -19.69
C ILE A 258 -16.19 -0.32 -19.86
N GLU A 259 -17.03 -0.28 -20.90
CA GLU A 259 -17.99 -1.35 -21.21
C GLU A 259 -17.28 -2.68 -21.50
N GLU A 260 -16.26 -2.66 -22.38
CA GLU A 260 -15.44 -3.82 -22.74
C GLU A 260 -14.74 -4.43 -21.51
N VAL A 261 -14.12 -3.59 -20.67
CA VAL A 261 -13.43 -4.02 -19.44
C VAL A 261 -14.44 -4.59 -18.44
N ARG A 262 -15.60 -3.94 -18.26
CA ARG A 262 -16.66 -4.42 -17.36
C ARG A 262 -17.10 -5.84 -17.74
N GLN A 263 -17.28 -6.12 -19.03
CA GLN A 263 -17.70 -7.43 -19.53
C GLN A 263 -16.72 -8.54 -19.12
N VAL A 264 -15.41 -8.28 -19.16
CA VAL A 264 -14.39 -9.32 -18.88
C VAL A 264 -14.01 -9.43 -17.41
N VAL A 265 -14.12 -8.35 -16.62
CA VAL A 265 -13.74 -8.35 -15.18
C VAL A 265 -14.91 -8.63 -14.24
N GLY A 266 -16.15 -8.72 -14.77
CA GLY A 266 -17.29 -9.32 -14.07
C GLY A 266 -17.85 -8.52 -12.88
N LYS A 267 -17.40 -8.83 -11.65
CA LYS A 267 -17.80 -8.12 -10.42
C LYS A 267 -16.64 -7.40 -9.74
N ILE A 268 -15.44 -7.50 -10.29
CA ILE A 268 -14.28 -6.77 -9.76
C ILE A 268 -14.61 -5.27 -9.83
N PRO A 269 -14.41 -4.50 -8.74
CA PRO A 269 -14.60 -3.06 -8.73
C PRO A 269 -13.84 -2.38 -9.87
N LEU A 270 -14.58 -1.56 -10.62
CA LEU A 270 -14.08 -0.84 -11.78
C LEU A 270 -14.07 0.66 -11.49
N VAL A 271 -12.87 1.22 -11.36
CA VAL A 271 -12.65 2.66 -11.29
C VAL A 271 -12.42 3.18 -12.70
N ALA A 272 -13.00 4.33 -13.05
CA ALA A 272 -12.75 4.96 -14.35
C ALA A 272 -12.58 6.48 -14.24
N GLY A 273 -11.66 7.03 -15.02
CA GLY A 273 -11.45 8.48 -15.13
C GLY A 273 -10.34 8.86 -16.11
N ASN A 274 -9.98 10.13 -16.22
CA ASN A 274 -10.43 11.24 -15.37
C ASN A 274 -11.53 12.09 -15.98
N VAL A 275 -12.48 12.52 -15.15
CA VAL A 275 -13.55 13.48 -15.53
C VAL A 275 -13.58 14.67 -14.56
N VAL A 276 -14.16 15.78 -15.01
CA VAL A 276 -14.32 17.01 -14.20
C VAL A 276 -15.73 17.61 -14.29
N THR A 277 -16.63 17.00 -15.08
CA THR A 277 -17.99 17.50 -15.31
C THR A 277 -19.03 16.50 -14.82
N ALA A 278 -20.21 17.00 -14.44
CA ALA A 278 -21.34 16.15 -14.04
C ALA A 278 -21.79 15.22 -15.17
N ALA A 279 -21.74 15.68 -16.42
CA ALA A 279 -22.04 14.87 -17.59
C ALA A 279 -21.03 13.73 -17.75
N GLY A 280 -19.72 14.03 -17.67
CA GLY A 280 -18.67 13.02 -17.73
C GLY A 280 -18.78 11.97 -16.64
N THR A 281 -19.09 12.38 -15.41
CA THR A 281 -19.36 11.46 -14.30
C THR A 281 -20.55 10.55 -14.60
N ARG A 282 -21.67 11.09 -15.09
CA ARG A 282 -22.87 10.30 -15.39
C ARG A 282 -22.62 9.30 -16.52
N ASP A 283 -21.96 9.72 -17.58
CA ASP A 283 -21.67 8.86 -18.73
C ASP A 283 -20.69 7.74 -18.35
N THR A 284 -19.69 8.06 -17.51
CA THR A 284 -18.73 7.08 -16.97
C THR A 284 -19.44 6.01 -16.11
N ILE A 285 -20.39 6.41 -15.27
CA ILE A 285 -21.20 5.47 -14.47
C ILE A 285 -22.09 4.61 -15.39
N ASN A 286 -22.75 5.23 -16.37
CA ASN A 286 -23.62 4.53 -17.30
C ASN A 286 -22.88 3.48 -18.15
N ALA A 287 -21.61 3.75 -18.48
CA ALA A 287 -20.73 2.81 -19.17
C ALA A 287 -20.30 1.61 -18.29
N GLY A 288 -20.55 1.66 -16.98
CA GLY A 288 -20.34 0.53 -16.06
C GLY A 288 -19.23 0.70 -15.03
N ALA A 289 -18.74 1.93 -14.82
CA ALA A 289 -17.81 2.20 -13.72
C ALA A 289 -18.54 2.20 -12.36
N ASP A 290 -17.94 1.54 -11.37
CA ASP A 290 -18.42 1.54 -9.98
C ASP A 290 -17.98 2.82 -9.24
N ILE A 291 -16.80 3.34 -9.61
CA ILE A 291 -16.15 4.48 -8.95
C ILE A 291 -15.59 5.41 -10.03
N VAL A 292 -15.78 6.71 -9.85
CA VAL A 292 -15.32 7.73 -10.80
C VAL A 292 -14.10 8.47 -10.23
N LYS A 293 -13.00 8.48 -10.98
CA LYS A 293 -11.79 9.26 -10.66
C LYS A 293 -11.92 10.67 -11.24
N VAL A 294 -11.84 11.67 -10.35
CA VAL A 294 -12.09 13.08 -10.69
C VAL A 294 -10.79 13.88 -10.69
N GLY A 295 -10.62 14.74 -11.71
CA GLY A 295 -9.55 15.74 -11.77
C GLY A 295 -8.73 15.71 -13.06
N VAL A 296 -8.60 16.84 -13.76
CA VAL A 296 -7.79 16.97 -14.97
C VAL A 296 -6.89 18.20 -14.79
N GLY A 297 -5.57 18.02 -14.85
CA GLY A 297 -4.60 19.10 -14.65
C GLY A 297 -4.16 19.51 -13.23
N PRO A 298 -4.79 19.13 -12.08
CA PRO A 298 -4.36 19.65 -10.76
C PRO A 298 -3.14 18.92 -10.18
N GLY A 299 -2.55 17.96 -10.91
CA GLY A 299 -1.41 17.20 -10.45
C GLY A 299 -0.12 18.01 -10.48
N ARG A 300 0.72 17.90 -9.45
CA ARG A 300 2.00 18.63 -9.32
C ARG A 300 2.99 18.43 -10.50
N CYS A 301 2.81 17.37 -11.30
CA CYS A 301 3.63 17.06 -12.46
C CYS A 301 2.90 17.21 -13.80
N ALA A 302 1.66 17.70 -13.81
CA ALA A 302 1.02 18.09 -15.07
C ALA A 302 1.80 19.31 -15.60
N PRO A 303 2.22 19.32 -16.88
CA PRO A 303 2.78 20.52 -17.48
C PRO A 303 1.75 21.64 -17.31
N LEU A 304 2.18 22.77 -16.74
CA LEU A 304 1.47 24.02 -16.89
C LEU A 304 1.68 24.40 -18.36
N GLU A 305 0.63 24.28 -19.17
CA GLU A 305 0.59 24.96 -20.48
C GLU A 305 0.43 26.48 -20.27
#